data_AF-A0A957BIA8-F1
#
_entry.id   AF-A0A957BIA8-F1
#
_cell.length_a   1.000
_cell.length_b   1.000
_cell.length_c   1.000
_cell.angle_alpha   90.00
_cell.angle_beta   90.00
_cell.angle_gamma   90.00
#
_symmetry.space_group_name_H-M   'P 1'
#
loop_
_entity.id
_entity.type
_entity.pdbx_description
1 polymer ?
#
loop_
_entity_poly.entity_id
_entity_poly.type
_entity_poly.pdbx_seq_one_letter_code
_entity_poly.pdbx_strand_id
1 'polypeptide(L)'
;GSDGGAWLVPLTGRQSSTPPADYSYSAALVGFVRPFNEQLTEITDWRAAETAVWLREQGFSHIFIGAKGGQMDPAALLENPGVTLIYGRNGTFIFELK
;
A
#
# COMPACT_ATOMS: atom_id res chain seq x y z
N GLY A 1 10.39 4.33 3.69
CA GLY A 1 9.48 3.21 3.47
C GLY A 1 9.90 2.03 4.34
N SER A 2 8.96 1.19 4.74
CA SER A 2 9.28 -0.15 5.24
C SER A 2 10.14 -0.85 4.18
N ASP A 3 11.32 -1.35 4.58
CA ASP A 3 12.35 -1.94 3.72
C ASP A 3 11.75 -2.84 2.63
N GLY A 4 10.75 -3.67 2.98
CA GLY A 4 10.11 -4.60 2.05
C GLY A 4 9.42 -3.98 0.83
N GLY A 5 8.85 -2.77 0.93
CA GLY A 5 8.12 -2.14 -0.18
C GLY A 5 9.05 -1.71 -1.33
N ALA A 6 10.27 -1.27 -1.00
CA ALA A 6 11.27 -0.85 -1.98
C ALA A 6 11.82 -2.02 -2.82
N TRP A 7 11.73 -3.24 -2.31
CA TRP A 7 12.21 -4.45 -2.99
C TRP A 7 11.16 -5.12 -3.86
N LEU A 8 9.87 -4.75 -3.76
CA LEU A 8 8.80 -5.37 -4.55
C LEU A 8 9.04 -5.25 -6.05
N VAL A 9 9.33 -4.03 -6.52
CA VAL A 9 9.57 -3.78 -7.95
C VAL A 9 10.78 -4.56 -8.47
N PRO A 10 12.00 -4.44 -7.90
CA PRO A 10 13.17 -5.13 -8.45
C PRO A 10 13.11 -6.66 -8.31
N LEU A 11 12.43 -7.20 -7.29
CA LEU A 11 12.38 -8.66 -7.09
C LEU A 11 11.23 -9.35 -7.81
N THR A 12 10.13 -8.66 -8.07
CA THR A 12 8.91 -9.28 -8.60
C THR A 12 8.46 -8.72 -9.95
N GLY A 13 9.01 -7.58 -10.38
CA GLY A 13 8.55 -6.85 -11.55
C GLY A 13 7.16 -6.21 -11.38
N ARG A 14 6.54 -6.33 -10.20
CA ARG A 14 5.23 -5.70 -9.91
C ARG A 14 5.43 -4.25 -9.54
N GLN A 15 4.66 -3.37 -10.17
CA GLN A 15 4.61 -1.96 -9.80
C GLN A 15 4.06 -1.79 -8.37
N SER A 16 4.58 -0.79 -7.65
CA SER A 16 4.29 -0.54 -6.25
C SER A 16 4.19 0.97 -6.01
N SER A 17 3.32 1.38 -5.08
CA SER A 17 3.25 2.78 -4.61
C SER A 17 4.50 3.20 -3.85
N THR A 18 5.23 2.25 -3.25
CA THR A 18 6.56 2.48 -2.70
C THR A 18 7.58 2.26 -3.81
N PRO A 19 8.23 3.31 -4.34
CA PRO A 19 9.22 3.14 -5.38
C PRO A 19 10.48 2.43 -4.85
N PRO A 20 11.35 1.95 -5.75
CA PRO A 20 12.68 1.45 -5.40
C PRO A 20 13.46 2.44 -4.51
N ALA A 21 14.33 1.94 -3.62
CA ALA A 21 14.95 2.73 -2.55
C ALA A 21 15.73 3.97 -3.05
N ASP A 22 16.26 3.91 -4.26
CA ASP A 22 17.01 4.97 -4.94
C ASP A 22 16.13 6.10 -5.49
N TYR A 23 14.79 5.99 -5.46
CA TYR A 23 13.91 7.06 -5.94
C TYR A 23 14.11 8.39 -5.22
N SER A 24 14.57 8.34 -3.97
CA SER A 24 14.85 9.52 -3.14
C SER A 24 15.91 10.43 -3.75
N TYR A 25 16.76 9.92 -4.64
CA TYR A 25 17.75 10.70 -5.38
C TYR A 25 17.18 11.44 -6.59
N SER A 26 15.90 11.22 -6.94
CA SER A 26 15.23 11.90 -8.04
C SER A 26 14.16 12.87 -7.53
N ALA A 27 14.43 14.17 -7.66
CA ALA A 27 13.46 15.21 -7.28
C ALA A 27 12.12 15.06 -8.03
N ALA A 28 12.16 14.62 -9.30
CA ALA A 28 10.95 14.38 -10.09
C ALA A 28 10.11 13.22 -9.52
N LEU A 29 10.75 12.09 -9.16
CA LEU A 29 10.03 10.96 -8.56
C LEU A 29 9.51 11.30 -7.16
N VAL A 30 10.27 12.05 -6.37
CA VAL A 30 9.80 12.56 -5.07
C VAL A 30 8.58 13.47 -5.25
N GLY A 31 8.60 14.36 -6.23
CA GLY A 31 7.47 15.22 -6.58
C GLY A 31 6.23 14.45 -7.04
N PHE A 32 6.43 13.36 -7.78
CA PHE A 32 5.35 12.49 -8.25
C PHE A 32 4.68 11.69 -7.11
N VAL A 33 5.47 11.18 -6.16
CA VAL A 33 4.99 10.29 -5.08
C VAL A 33 4.34 11.06 -3.93
N ARG A 34 4.79 12.30 -3.68
CA ARG A 34 4.35 13.10 -2.53
C ARG A 34 2.83 13.32 -2.45
N PRO A 35 2.12 13.75 -3.51
CA PRO A 35 0.69 14.02 -3.43
C PRO A 35 -0.13 12.78 -3.06
N PHE A 36 0.27 11.62 -3.59
CA PHE A 36 -0.37 10.36 -3.24
C PHE A 36 -0.18 10.03 -1.76
N ASN A 37 1.04 10.17 -1.23
CA ASN A 37 1.30 9.93 0.19
C ASN A 37 0.53 10.91 1.09
N GLU A 38 0.41 12.17 0.70
CA GLU A 38 -0.37 13.18 1.43
C GLU A 38 -1.85 12.79 1.51
N GLN A 39 -2.48 12.42 0.38
CA GLN A 39 -3.87 11.92 0.38
C GLN A 39 -4.02 10.66 1.23
N LEU A 40 -3.03 9.77 1.20
CA LEU A 40 -3.04 8.55 2.00
C LEU A 40 -3.04 8.88 3.51
N THR A 41 -2.38 9.95 3.95
CA THR A 41 -2.37 10.40 5.36
C THR A 41 -3.72 10.95 5.85
N GLU A 42 -4.60 11.34 4.93
CA GLU A 42 -5.95 11.83 5.27
C GLU A 42 -6.92 10.68 5.57
N ILE A 43 -6.58 9.45 5.16
CA ILE A 43 -7.38 8.26 5.43
C ILE A 43 -7.16 7.81 6.88
N THR A 44 -8.22 7.97 7.69
CA THR A 44 -8.22 7.64 9.12
C THR A 44 -8.99 6.36 9.44
N ASP A 45 -9.89 5.91 8.56
CA ASP A 45 -10.66 4.69 8.74
C ASP A 45 -10.48 3.73 7.55
N TRP A 46 -9.64 2.72 7.72
CA TRP A 46 -9.39 1.68 6.72
C TRP A 46 -10.48 0.60 6.68
N ARG A 47 -11.49 0.64 7.55
CA ARG A 47 -12.65 -0.26 7.52
C ARG A 47 -13.66 0.16 6.45
N ALA A 48 -13.70 1.45 6.13
CA ALA A 48 -14.65 2.04 5.21
C ALA A 48 -14.46 1.51 3.77
N ALA A 49 -15.55 1.04 3.15
CA ALA A 49 -15.53 0.46 1.80
C ALA A 49 -15.00 1.44 0.75
N GLU A 50 -15.26 2.73 0.97
CA GLU A 50 -14.84 3.86 0.15
C GLU A 50 -13.31 3.92 0.00
N THR A 51 -12.55 3.48 1.01
CA THR A 51 -11.08 3.45 0.91
C THR A 51 -10.58 2.42 -0.11
N ALA A 52 -11.25 1.27 -0.21
CA ALA A 52 -10.94 0.25 -1.22
C ALA A 52 -11.37 0.72 -2.63
N VAL A 53 -12.51 1.43 -2.73
CA VAL A 53 -12.93 2.08 -3.99
C VAL A 53 -11.88 3.08 -4.45
N TRP A 54 -11.48 4.00 -3.57
CA TRP A 54 -10.48 5.02 -3.87
C TRP A 54 -9.14 4.40 -4.32
N LEU A 55 -8.63 3.38 -3.62
CA LEU A 55 -7.40 2.69 -4.02
C LEU A 55 -7.50 2.09 -5.43
N ARG A 56 -8.64 1.49 -5.81
CA ARG A 56 -8.84 0.98 -7.18
C ARG A 56 -8.87 2.09 -8.22
N GLU A 57 -9.48 3.24 -7.91
CA GLU A 57 -9.48 4.41 -8.78
C GLU A 57 -8.08 4.98 -9.00
N GLN A 58 -7.18 4.83 -8.02
CA GLN A 58 -5.75 5.13 -8.16
C GLN A 58 -4.98 4.03 -8.95
N GLY A 59 -5.65 2.96 -9.37
CA GLY A 59 -5.06 1.86 -10.16
C GLY A 59 -4.43 0.74 -9.33
N PHE A 60 -4.64 0.70 -8.00
CA PHE A 60 -4.16 -0.41 -7.19
C PHE A 60 -5.06 -1.64 -7.34
N SER A 61 -4.44 -2.81 -7.24
CA SER A 61 -5.14 -4.09 -7.17
C SER A 61 -4.90 -4.83 -5.86
N HIS A 62 -3.78 -4.54 -5.18
CA HIS A 62 -3.35 -5.25 -3.99
C HIS A 62 -2.77 -4.28 -2.97
N ILE A 63 -2.93 -4.61 -1.69
CA ILE A 63 -2.27 -3.95 -0.57
C ILE A 63 -1.28 -4.95 0.03
N PHE A 64 -0.02 -4.53 0.19
CA PHE A 64 1.00 -5.28 0.90
C PHE A 64 1.35 -4.57 2.21
N ILE A 65 1.31 -5.30 3.33
CA ILE A 65 1.74 -4.81 4.64
C ILE A 65 2.81 -5.76 5.16
N GLY A 66 4.04 -5.25 5.32
CA GLY A 66 5.14 -6.03 5.88
C GLY A 66 5.06 -6.17 7.40
N ALA A 67 5.86 -7.08 7.97
CA ALA A 67 5.88 -7.39 9.41
C ALA A 67 6.07 -6.19 10.36
N LYS A 68 6.72 -5.11 9.92
CA LYS A 68 6.86 -3.87 10.70
C LYS A 68 5.58 -3.01 10.72
N GLY A 69 4.56 -3.40 9.98
CA GLY A 69 3.34 -2.64 9.78
C GLY A 69 3.54 -1.40 8.91
N GLY A 70 2.61 -0.46 9.06
CA GLY A 70 2.58 0.81 8.36
C GLY A 70 1.39 1.63 8.82
N GLN A 71 1.00 2.62 8.02
CA GLN A 71 -0.15 3.48 8.31
C GLN A 71 -1.50 2.76 8.21
N MET A 72 -1.54 1.63 7.49
CA MET A 72 -2.72 0.78 7.36
C MET A 72 -2.68 -0.29 8.44
N ASP A 73 -3.70 -0.33 9.30
CA ASP A 73 -3.89 -1.40 10.27
C ASP A 73 -4.50 -2.64 9.57
N PRO A 74 -3.81 -3.81 9.55
CA PRO A 74 -4.36 -5.03 8.99
C PRO A 74 -5.68 -5.46 9.62
N ALA A 75 -5.92 -5.18 10.91
CA ALA A 75 -7.17 -5.53 11.58
C ALA A 75 -8.35 -4.73 11.02
N ALA A 76 -8.16 -3.43 10.78
CA ALA A 76 -9.16 -2.59 10.14
C ALA A 76 -9.47 -3.03 8.70
N LEU A 77 -8.44 -3.43 7.93
CA LEU A 77 -8.64 -3.94 6.58
C LEU A 77 -9.42 -5.26 6.55
N LEU A 78 -9.28 -6.13 7.55
CA LEU A 78 -10.07 -7.37 7.62
C LEU A 78 -11.58 -7.10 7.79
N GLU A 79 -11.94 -5.95 8.34
CA GLU A 79 -13.32 -5.50 8.48
C GLU A 79 -13.82 -4.76 7.23
N ASN A 80 -12.95 -4.45 6.27
CA ASN A 80 -13.31 -3.72 5.06
C ASN A 80 -13.97 -4.65 4.03
N PRO A 81 -15.24 -4.40 3.63
CA PRO A 81 -15.95 -5.29 2.71
C PRO A 81 -15.36 -5.29 1.29
N GLY A 82 -14.63 -4.23 0.91
CA GLY A 82 -13.99 -4.05 -0.39
C GLY A 82 -12.62 -4.70 -0.54
N VAL A 83 -12.14 -5.45 0.47
CA VAL A 83 -10.88 -6.18 0.38
C VAL A 83 -11.06 -7.66 0.72
N THR A 84 -10.12 -8.48 0.27
CA THR A 84 -10.02 -9.91 0.59
C THR A 84 -8.61 -10.22 1.05
N LEU A 85 -8.44 -10.86 2.21
CA LEU A 85 -7.14 -11.38 2.62
C LEU A 85 -6.77 -12.59 1.76
N ILE A 86 -5.68 -12.50 0.98
CA ILE A 86 -5.19 -13.62 0.15
C ILE A 86 -3.91 -14.25 0.71
N TYR A 87 -3.19 -13.53 1.58
CA TYR A 87 -2.02 -14.05 2.29
C TYR A 87 -1.87 -13.38 3.64
N GLY A 88 -1.63 -14.15 4.71
CA GLY A 88 -1.35 -13.64 6.04
C GLY A 88 -0.44 -14.59 6.81
N ARG A 89 0.81 -14.20 7.07
CA ARG A 89 1.77 -15.01 7.84
C ARG A 89 2.87 -14.16 8.45
N ASN A 90 3.25 -14.45 9.70
CA ASN A 90 4.38 -13.81 10.40
C ASN A 90 4.32 -12.27 10.37
N GLY A 91 3.12 -11.70 10.61
CA GLY A 91 2.88 -10.26 10.58
C GLY A 91 2.89 -9.61 9.18
N THR A 92 3.05 -10.41 8.12
CA THR A 92 2.98 -9.93 6.73
C THR A 92 1.64 -10.29 6.10
N PHE A 93 1.02 -9.33 5.41
CA PHE A 93 -0.30 -9.46 4.82
C PHE A 93 -0.32 -9.02 3.36
N ILE A 94 -1.10 -9.71 2.55
CA ILE A 94 -1.49 -9.27 1.21
C ILE A 94 -3.02 -9.32 1.12
N PHE A 95 -3.61 -8.18 0.79
CA PHE A 95 -5.03 -8.06 0.51
C PHE A 95 -5.22 -7.79 -0.99
N GLU A 96 -6.22 -8.41 -1.58
CA GLU A 96 -6.74 -8.08 -2.91
C GLU A 96 -7.89 -7.08 -2.76
N LEU A 97 -7.94 -6.07 -3.62
CA LEU A 97 -9.06 -5.14 -3.71
C LEU A 97 -10.15 -5.76 -4.60
N LYS A 98 -11.37 -5.86 -4.07
CA LYS A 98 -12.56 -6.28 -4.84
C LYS A 98 -13.08 -5.11 -5.64
#